data_AF-A0A918WKX8-F1
#
_entry.id   AF-A0A918WKX8-F1
#
_cell.length_a   1.000
_cell.length_b   1.000
_cell.length_c   1.000
_cell.angle_alpha   90.00
_cell.angle_beta   90.00
_cell.angle_gamma   90.00
#
_symmetry.space_group_name_H-M   'P 1'
#
loop_
_entity.id
_entity.type
_entity.pdbx_description
1 polymer ?
#
loop_
_entity_poly.entity_id
_entity_poly.type
_entity_poly.pdbx_seq_one_letter_code
_entity_poly.pdbx_strand_id
1 'polypeptide(L)'
;MKMTTLKSVAIAVGLCSSAFGQATSPVVGYTTENLQTGFNLFGVTLHSKPVASGTFESDLTDDDADFAAVLVDAEATYLLEVESGAQAGAVAEISGNTATSLTAGGLVTGAAEYSIREALTLEDVFGTSLTGSFNATAADIVWIPDGLGGFNQYFYSTTGSQFRPTNAPFAVAEPVPVFYPDGMFVEVKSGSPSVTVSGDLKEGATAVSNMQGFNVAANPGPVGVTLGTIGLEATLTGSFNATAADIVWLPDGAGGFNQYFFNSTASVWRPTSSPFSGDSSEVVVPSAFFIERKTPGTTVVANTPSYYAGL
;
A
#
# COMPACT_ATOMS: atom_id res chain seq x y z
N MET A 1 74.44 39.77 -16.75
CA MET A 1 73.02 39.87 -16.29
C MET A 1 72.22 38.81 -17.03
N LYS A 2 71.92 37.69 -16.37
CA LYS A 2 71.01 36.64 -16.86
C LYS A 2 70.17 36.23 -15.67
N MET A 3 68.94 36.75 -15.62
CA MET A 3 67.94 36.42 -14.61
C MET A 3 67.41 35.00 -14.90
N THR A 4 67.59 34.12 -13.93
CA THR A 4 67.00 32.78 -13.87
C THR A 4 65.60 32.87 -13.29
N THR A 5 64.58 32.57 -14.11
CA THR A 5 63.17 32.51 -13.71
C THR A 5 62.87 31.13 -13.11
N LEU A 6 62.53 31.06 -11.82
CA LEU A 6 61.98 29.87 -11.18
C LEU A 6 60.55 29.61 -11.70
N LYS A 7 60.27 28.37 -12.13
CA LYS A 7 58.91 27.90 -12.45
C LYS A 7 58.31 27.27 -11.19
N SER A 8 57.21 27.87 -10.71
CA SER A 8 56.42 27.39 -9.58
C SER A 8 55.65 26.12 -9.94
N VAL A 9 55.74 25.11 -9.08
CA VAL A 9 54.95 23.88 -9.12
C VAL A 9 53.57 24.18 -8.53
N ALA A 10 52.50 23.98 -9.30
CA ALA A 10 51.13 24.03 -8.81
C ALA A 10 50.74 22.63 -8.30
N ILE A 11 50.46 22.53 -7.00
CA ILE A 11 49.88 21.35 -6.37
C ILE A 11 48.37 21.40 -6.65
N ALA A 12 47.87 20.46 -7.46
CA ALA A 12 46.45 20.26 -7.66
C ALA A 12 45.88 19.57 -6.41
N VAL A 13 45.14 20.32 -5.59
CA VAL A 13 44.31 19.75 -4.53
C VAL A 13 43.06 19.20 -5.21
N GLY A 14 42.94 17.87 -5.25
CA GLY A 14 41.74 17.19 -5.71
C GLY A 14 40.57 17.55 -4.81
N LEU A 15 39.61 18.30 -5.34
CA LEU A 15 38.30 18.48 -4.73
C LEU A 15 37.53 17.16 -4.89
N CYS A 16 37.40 16.40 -3.81
CA CYS A 16 36.38 15.36 -3.71
C CYS A 16 35.01 16.05 -3.81
N SER A 17 34.31 15.84 -4.92
CA SER A 17 32.89 16.12 -5.03
C SER A 17 32.13 15.00 -4.31
N SER A 18 31.90 15.15 -3.01
CA SER A 18 30.82 14.40 -2.35
C SER A 18 29.50 14.98 -2.86
N ALA A 19 28.79 14.23 -3.70
CA ALA A 19 27.40 14.51 -4.01
C ALA A 19 26.63 14.48 -2.68
N PHE A 20 26.11 15.63 -2.26
CA PHE A 20 25.12 15.67 -1.19
C PHE A 20 23.86 15.02 -1.75
N GLY A 21 23.63 13.75 -1.43
CA GLY A 21 22.29 13.20 -1.48
C GLY A 21 21.40 14.10 -0.64
N GLN A 22 20.37 14.66 -1.25
CA GLN A 22 19.39 15.45 -0.53
C GLN A 22 18.69 14.48 0.42
N ALA A 23 19.02 14.55 1.71
CA ALA A 23 18.30 13.80 2.73
C ALA A 23 16.90 14.41 2.83
N THR A 24 15.94 13.84 2.12
CA THR A 24 14.53 14.08 2.40
C THR A 24 14.19 13.31 3.68
N SER A 25 13.71 14.03 4.70
CA SER A 25 13.15 13.36 5.87
C SER A 25 11.81 12.77 5.46
N PRO A 26 11.51 11.50 5.80
CA PRO A 26 10.20 10.95 5.50
C PRO A 26 9.10 11.73 6.24
N VAL A 27 7.98 11.95 5.55
CA VAL A 27 6.80 12.57 6.14
C VAL A 27 6.11 11.56 7.03
N VAL A 28 6.20 11.78 8.34
CA VAL A 28 5.54 10.94 9.34
C VAL A 28 4.18 11.52 9.71
N GLY A 29 3.20 10.65 9.93
CA GLY A 29 1.86 11.05 10.33
C GLY A 29 1.12 9.97 11.09
N TYR A 30 -0.17 10.23 11.34
CA TYR A 30 -1.11 9.23 11.82
C TYR A 30 -2.49 9.43 11.17
N THR A 31 -3.22 8.35 10.98
CA THR A 31 -4.64 8.34 10.61
C THR A 31 -5.45 7.66 11.69
N THR A 32 -6.70 8.08 11.85
CA THR A 32 -7.64 7.44 12.78
C THR A 32 -8.92 7.08 12.05
N GLU A 33 -9.31 5.82 12.16
CA GLU A 33 -10.54 5.28 11.59
C GLU A 33 -11.47 4.80 12.69
N ASN A 34 -12.72 5.24 12.62
CA ASN A 34 -13.75 4.84 13.57
C ASN A 34 -14.59 3.74 12.95
N LEU A 35 -14.47 2.54 13.50
CA LEU A 35 -15.20 1.37 13.05
C LEU A 35 -16.59 1.34 13.70
N GLN A 36 -17.55 0.73 13.02
CA GLN A 36 -18.90 0.50 13.53
C GLN A 36 -19.14 -1.00 13.75
N THR A 37 -20.11 -1.34 14.60
CA THR A 37 -20.56 -2.74 14.73
C THR A 37 -20.97 -3.30 13.37
N GLY A 38 -20.50 -4.50 13.04
CA GLY A 38 -20.64 -5.12 11.72
C GLY A 38 -19.33 -5.15 10.94
N PHE A 39 -19.42 -5.32 9.63
CA PHE A 39 -18.25 -5.36 8.74
C PHE A 39 -17.85 -3.95 8.30
N ASN A 40 -16.57 -3.63 8.48
CA ASN A 40 -15.95 -2.40 8.03
C ASN A 40 -14.88 -2.74 6.99
N LEU A 41 -14.72 -1.92 5.95
CA LEU A 41 -13.51 -1.95 5.14
C LEU A 41 -12.42 -1.15 5.85
N PHE A 42 -11.20 -1.65 5.78
CA PHE A 42 -10.02 -1.02 6.37
C PHE A 42 -8.82 -1.19 5.43
N GLY A 43 -7.99 -0.17 5.29
CA GLY A 43 -6.76 -0.22 4.51
C GLY A 43 -5.64 0.54 5.21
N VAL A 44 -4.41 0.06 5.03
CA VAL A 44 -3.23 0.68 5.65
C VAL A 44 -2.70 1.76 4.73
N THR A 45 -2.78 3.02 5.18
CA THR A 45 -2.44 4.22 4.37
C THR A 45 -1.15 4.92 4.80
N LEU A 46 -0.51 4.42 5.86
CA LEU A 46 0.80 4.83 6.36
C LEU A 46 1.62 3.57 6.60
N HIS A 47 2.92 3.63 6.32
CA HIS A 47 3.75 2.44 6.22
C HIS A 47 5.01 2.55 7.08
N SER A 48 5.68 1.43 7.30
CA SER A 48 7.06 1.45 7.79
C SER A 48 7.96 2.23 6.84
N LYS A 49 8.99 2.87 7.40
CA LYS A 49 10.04 3.55 6.62
C LYS A 49 10.74 2.57 5.67
N PRO A 50 11.21 3.00 4.47
CA PRO A 50 12.06 2.15 3.65
C PRO A 50 13.34 1.76 4.38
N VAL A 51 13.66 0.48 4.33
CA VAL A 51 14.91 -0.08 4.85
C VAL A 51 15.99 -0.15 3.76
N ALA A 52 15.58 -0.22 2.49
CA ALA A 52 16.45 -0.11 1.32
C ALA A 52 15.71 0.58 0.17
N SER A 53 16.45 1.21 -0.72
CA SER A 53 15.98 1.72 -2.00
C SER A 53 17.16 1.81 -2.97
N GLY A 54 16.89 1.74 -4.26
CA GLY A 54 17.93 1.70 -5.27
C GLY A 54 17.38 1.63 -6.68
N THR A 55 18.23 1.20 -7.62
CA THR A 55 17.85 0.91 -8.99
C THR A 55 18.36 -0.47 -9.32
N PHE A 56 17.49 -1.31 -9.88
CA PHE A 56 17.92 -2.59 -10.40
C PHE A 56 18.72 -2.40 -11.71
N GLU A 57 19.84 -3.10 -11.89
CA GLU A 57 20.50 -3.22 -13.19
C GLU A 57 19.82 -4.24 -14.10
N SER A 58 19.18 -5.25 -13.49
CA SER A 58 18.42 -6.31 -14.15
C SER A 58 17.34 -6.87 -13.23
N ASP A 59 16.54 -7.83 -13.70
CA ASP A 59 15.40 -8.34 -12.93
C ASP A 59 15.78 -8.70 -11.48
N LEU A 60 15.26 -7.90 -10.55
CA LEU A 60 15.44 -8.02 -9.10
C LEU A 60 16.91 -8.12 -8.65
N THR A 61 17.85 -7.54 -9.41
CA THR A 61 19.29 -7.52 -9.09
C THR A 61 19.80 -6.09 -9.04
N ASP A 62 20.42 -5.75 -7.92
CA ASP A 62 21.10 -4.48 -7.64
C ASP A 62 22.54 -4.81 -7.20
N ASP A 63 23.51 -4.59 -8.07
CA ASP A 63 24.92 -4.95 -7.84
C ASP A 63 25.59 -4.06 -6.78
N ASP A 64 25.00 -2.90 -6.48
CA ASP A 64 25.48 -1.93 -5.50
C ASP A 64 24.82 -2.12 -4.11
N ALA A 65 23.84 -3.03 -3.99
CA ALA A 65 23.13 -3.34 -2.74
C ALA A 65 23.80 -4.45 -1.89
N ASP A 66 23.40 -4.52 -0.63
CA ASP A 66 23.65 -5.65 0.27
C ASP A 66 22.37 -6.03 1.04
N PHE A 67 21.41 -6.63 0.33
CA PHE A 67 20.12 -7.04 0.91
C PHE A 67 20.29 -8.05 2.06
N ALA A 68 21.33 -8.89 2.03
CA ALA A 68 21.61 -9.82 3.13
C ALA A 68 22.01 -9.11 4.43
N ALA A 69 22.59 -7.91 4.34
CA ALA A 69 22.91 -7.08 5.50
C ALA A 69 21.76 -6.17 5.96
N VAL A 70 20.76 -5.92 5.10
CA VAL A 70 19.61 -5.05 5.42
C VAL A 70 18.39 -5.85 5.87
N LEU A 71 18.08 -6.95 5.19
CA LEU A 71 16.90 -7.79 5.43
C LEU A 71 17.26 -8.91 6.42
N VAL A 72 17.60 -8.51 7.65
CA VAL A 72 18.21 -9.40 8.65
C VAL A 72 17.21 -9.99 9.65
N ASP A 73 16.02 -9.40 9.76
CA ASP A 73 14.99 -9.92 10.64
C ASP A 73 14.26 -11.08 9.95
N ALA A 74 14.45 -12.29 10.49
CA ALA A 74 13.86 -13.51 9.95
C ALA A 74 12.38 -13.67 10.31
N GLU A 75 11.86 -12.89 11.26
CA GLU A 75 10.45 -12.87 11.65
C GLU A 75 9.67 -11.79 10.89
N ALA A 76 10.38 -10.83 10.28
CA ALA A 76 9.80 -9.76 9.48
C ALA A 76 9.42 -10.24 8.07
N THR A 77 8.33 -9.69 7.55
CA THR A 77 7.96 -9.79 6.14
C THR A 77 8.35 -8.50 5.43
N TYR A 78 9.15 -8.61 4.37
CA TYR A 78 9.56 -7.45 3.58
C TYR A 78 8.78 -7.37 2.27
N LEU A 79 8.33 -6.16 1.95
CA LEU A 79 7.62 -5.85 0.72
C LEU A 79 8.53 -5.02 -0.17
N LEU A 80 8.74 -5.51 -1.39
CA LEU A 80 9.39 -4.80 -2.47
C LEU A 80 8.32 -4.03 -3.25
N GLU A 81 8.55 -2.74 -3.45
CA GLU A 81 7.78 -1.93 -4.38
C GLU A 81 8.65 -1.45 -5.55
N VAL A 82 8.11 -1.56 -6.76
CA VAL A 82 8.70 -1.02 -7.99
C VAL A 82 8.22 0.41 -8.17
N GLU A 83 9.14 1.37 -8.20
CA GLU A 83 8.80 2.81 -8.23
C GLU A 83 8.81 3.40 -9.66
N SER A 84 9.45 2.73 -10.62
CA SER A 84 9.50 3.19 -12.00
C SER A 84 9.45 2.06 -13.05
N GLY A 85 9.31 2.43 -14.32
CA GLY A 85 9.23 1.47 -15.43
C GLY A 85 7.83 0.89 -15.66
N ALA A 86 7.77 -0.25 -16.36
CA ALA A 86 6.51 -0.84 -16.83
C ALA A 86 5.62 -1.41 -15.71
N GLN A 87 6.22 -1.69 -14.55
CA GLN A 87 5.53 -2.22 -13.37
C GLN A 87 5.52 -1.21 -12.21
N ALA A 88 5.65 0.10 -12.48
CA ALA A 88 5.58 1.13 -11.44
C ALA A 88 4.30 0.97 -10.58
N GLY A 89 4.48 1.02 -9.26
CA GLY A 89 3.48 0.76 -8.23
C GLY A 89 3.26 -0.72 -7.90
N ALA A 90 3.85 -1.67 -8.63
CA ALA A 90 3.74 -3.09 -8.31
C ALA A 90 4.46 -3.41 -7.00
N VAL A 91 3.79 -4.20 -6.15
CA VAL A 91 4.30 -4.60 -4.84
C VAL A 91 4.31 -6.12 -4.78
N ALA A 92 5.35 -6.69 -4.19
CA ALA A 92 5.44 -8.12 -3.94
C ALA A 92 6.14 -8.41 -2.61
N GLU A 93 5.76 -9.52 -1.98
CA GLU A 93 6.48 -10.06 -0.85
C GLU A 93 7.83 -10.65 -1.29
N ILE A 94 8.88 -10.32 -0.55
CA ILE A 94 10.22 -10.89 -0.75
C ILE A 94 10.25 -12.26 -0.06
N SER A 95 10.44 -13.30 -0.87
CA SER A 95 10.52 -14.70 -0.42
C SER A 95 11.95 -15.20 -0.22
N GLY A 96 12.95 -14.41 -0.59
CA GLY A 96 14.37 -14.72 -0.40
C GLY A 96 15.28 -13.65 -0.98
N ASN A 97 16.54 -13.64 -0.53
CA ASN A 97 17.54 -12.67 -0.97
C ASN A 97 18.96 -13.24 -0.89
N THR A 98 19.86 -12.64 -1.68
CA THR A 98 21.32 -12.70 -1.50
C THR A 98 21.83 -11.31 -1.12
N ALA A 99 23.12 -11.01 -1.28
CA ALA A 99 23.61 -9.64 -1.15
C ALA A 99 23.02 -8.74 -2.25
N THR A 100 22.99 -9.20 -3.50
CA THR A 100 22.66 -8.33 -4.66
C THR A 100 21.38 -8.71 -5.39
N SER A 101 20.68 -9.77 -4.97
CA SER A 101 19.47 -10.22 -5.67
C SER A 101 18.32 -10.54 -4.71
N LEU A 102 17.09 -10.31 -5.18
CA LEU A 102 15.84 -10.64 -4.48
C LEU A 102 15.06 -11.71 -5.23
N THR A 103 14.25 -12.47 -4.49
CA THR A 103 13.24 -13.38 -5.04
C THR A 103 11.86 -12.88 -4.62
N ALA A 104 11.09 -12.37 -5.57
CA ALA A 104 9.73 -11.89 -5.36
C ALA A 104 8.82 -12.36 -6.51
N GLY A 105 7.58 -12.71 -6.21
CA GLY A 105 6.66 -13.29 -7.20
C GLY A 105 6.12 -12.27 -8.20
N GLY A 106 6.05 -12.65 -9.48
CA GLY A 106 5.29 -11.91 -10.50
C GLY A 106 5.91 -10.60 -11.01
N LEU A 107 7.11 -10.24 -10.54
CA LEU A 107 7.82 -9.04 -10.97
C LEU A 107 8.82 -9.35 -12.08
N VAL A 108 8.83 -8.49 -13.10
CA VAL A 108 9.81 -8.41 -14.18
C VAL A 108 10.14 -6.93 -14.32
N THR A 109 11.13 -6.50 -13.55
CA THR A 109 11.40 -5.09 -13.32
C THR A 109 12.28 -4.48 -14.40
N GLY A 110 13.18 -5.28 -15.01
CA GLY A 110 14.29 -4.76 -15.79
C GLY A 110 15.08 -3.73 -14.97
N ALA A 111 15.50 -2.65 -15.64
CA ALA A 111 16.09 -1.50 -14.97
C ALA A 111 14.99 -0.57 -14.42
N ALA A 112 14.68 -0.72 -13.14
CA ALA A 112 13.65 0.04 -12.43
C ALA A 112 14.12 0.47 -11.05
N GLU A 113 13.64 1.62 -10.60
CA GLU A 113 13.81 2.10 -9.23
C GLU A 113 12.91 1.30 -8.29
N TYR A 114 13.34 1.12 -7.04
CA TYR A 114 12.61 0.36 -6.05
C TYR A 114 12.77 0.90 -4.63
N SER A 115 11.82 0.54 -3.76
CA SER A 115 11.98 0.63 -2.31
C SER A 115 11.53 -0.66 -1.62
N ILE A 116 12.13 -0.95 -0.47
CA ILE A 116 11.82 -2.11 0.37
C ILE A 116 11.42 -1.61 1.74
N ARG A 117 10.29 -2.10 2.24
CA ARG A 117 9.74 -1.78 3.57
C ARG A 117 9.40 -3.07 4.30
N GLU A 118 9.49 -3.02 5.62
CA GLU A 118 8.89 -4.05 6.46
C GLU A 118 7.36 -3.88 6.46
N ALA A 119 6.62 -4.98 6.27
CA ALA A 119 5.17 -4.97 6.35
C ALA A 119 4.73 -4.71 7.79
N LEU A 120 3.76 -3.81 7.98
CA LEU A 120 3.11 -3.68 9.28
C LEU A 120 2.36 -4.96 9.63
N THR A 121 2.39 -5.35 10.89
CA THR A 121 1.66 -6.52 11.40
C THR A 121 0.26 -6.13 11.89
N LEU A 122 -0.61 -7.11 12.15
CA LEU A 122 -1.88 -6.85 12.84
C LEU A 122 -1.65 -6.23 14.23
N GLU A 123 -0.58 -6.63 14.91
CA GLU A 123 -0.15 -6.05 16.17
C GLU A 123 0.19 -4.56 16.02
N ASP A 124 0.88 -4.16 14.95
CA ASP A 124 1.22 -2.75 14.70
C ASP A 124 0.00 -1.90 14.33
N VAL A 125 -0.90 -2.46 13.52
CA VAL A 125 -2.09 -1.76 12.99
C VAL A 125 -3.17 -1.61 14.06
N PHE A 126 -3.50 -2.71 14.73
CA PHE A 126 -4.65 -2.76 15.64
C PHE A 126 -4.24 -2.76 17.11
N GLY A 127 -3.09 -3.35 17.45
CA GLY A 127 -2.66 -3.55 18.84
C GLY A 127 -3.79 -4.15 19.67
N THR A 128 -4.24 -3.40 20.69
CA THR A 128 -5.39 -3.77 21.55
C THR A 128 -6.63 -2.91 21.30
N SER A 129 -6.71 -2.21 20.16
CA SER A 129 -7.82 -1.31 19.82
C SER A 129 -9.11 -2.06 19.51
N LEU A 130 -8.98 -3.32 19.08
CA LEU A 130 -10.09 -4.23 18.83
C LEU A 130 -10.45 -5.01 20.09
N THR A 131 -11.72 -5.40 20.20
CA THR A 131 -12.21 -6.23 21.31
C THR A 131 -11.61 -7.63 21.20
N GLY A 132 -10.69 -7.94 22.11
CA GLY A 132 -10.12 -9.29 22.24
C GLY A 132 -10.98 -10.22 23.09
N SER A 133 -10.73 -11.53 22.96
CA SER A 133 -11.36 -12.54 23.83
C SER A 133 -10.52 -13.82 23.92
N PHE A 134 -10.98 -14.75 24.75
CA PHE A 134 -10.41 -16.10 24.83
C PHE A 134 -10.63 -16.91 23.54
N ASN A 135 -11.69 -16.60 22.79
CA ASN A 135 -12.00 -17.22 21.50
C ASN A 135 -12.63 -16.19 20.54
N ALA A 136 -12.67 -16.55 19.25
CA ALA A 136 -13.18 -15.67 18.20
C ALA A 136 -14.68 -15.32 18.30
N THR A 137 -15.48 -16.08 19.04
CA THR A 137 -16.95 -15.89 19.09
C THR A 137 -17.34 -14.53 19.65
N ALA A 138 -16.59 -14.04 20.65
CA ALA A 138 -16.84 -12.77 21.33
C ALA A 138 -15.78 -11.71 21.01
N ALA A 139 -14.83 -12.00 20.13
CA ALA A 139 -13.81 -11.05 19.70
C ALA A 139 -14.19 -10.43 18.37
N ASP A 140 -13.69 -9.22 18.13
CA ASP A 140 -13.67 -8.64 16.80
C ASP A 140 -12.73 -9.47 15.90
N ILE A 141 -13.06 -9.57 14.61
CA ILE A 141 -12.36 -10.44 13.66
C ILE A 141 -11.81 -9.61 12.50
N VAL A 142 -10.52 -9.75 12.22
CA VAL A 142 -9.86 -9.20 11.03
C VAL A 142 -9.85 -10.27 9.93
N TRP A 143 -10.34 -9.92 8.75
CA TRP A 143 -10.42 -10.79 7.58
C TRP A 143 -9.43 -10.28 6.52
N ILE A 144 -8.32 -10.99 6.36
CA ILE A 144 -7.26 -10.66 5.41
C ILE A 144 -7.46 -11.50 4.15
N PRO A 145 -7.47 -10.90 2.94
CA PRO A 145 -7.51 -11.66 1.69
C PRO A 145 -6.41 -12.74 1.64
N ASP A 146 -6.74 -13.93 1.14
CA ASP A 146 -5.78 -15.05 1.03
C ASP A 146 -5.09 -15.14 -0.34
N GLY A 147 -5.36 -14.18 -1.24
CA GLY A 147 -4.87 -14.18 -2.63
C GLY A 147 -5.54 -15.20 -3.56
N LEU A 148 -6.46 -16.03 -3.06
CA LEU A 148 -7.18 -17.08 -3.79
C LEU A 148 -8.69 -16.81 -3.88
N GLY A 149 -9.12 -15.61 -3.48
CA GLY A 149 -10.53 -15.19 -3.45
C GLY A 149 -11.25 -15.50 -2.14
N GLY A 150 -10.54 -15.98 -1.12
CA GLY A 150 -11.02 -16.19 0.24
C GLY A 150 -10.37 -15.24 1.24
N PHE A 151 -10.53 -15.57 2.54
CA PHE A 151 -10.02 -14.77 3.65
C PHE A 151 -9.47 -15.66 4.76
N ASN A 152 -8.30 -15.29 5.26
CA ASN A 152 -7.81 -15.74 6.55
C ASN A 152 -8.39 -14.84 7.65
N GLN A 153 -8.83 -15.45 8.75
CA GLN A 153 -9.52 -14.76 9.84
C GLN A 153 -8.67 -14.78 11.09
N TYR A 154 -8.51 -13.62 11.73
CA TYR A 154 -7.71 -13.44 12.93
C TYR A 154 -8.49 -12.67 13.99
N PHE A 155 -8.23 -12.97 15.26
CA PHE A 155 -8.78 -12.24 16.39
C PHE A 155 -7.68 -11.99 17.43
N TYR A 156 -7.81 -10.91 18.21
CA TYR A 156 -6.89 -10.67 19.31
C TYR A 156 -7.21 -11.61 20.48
N SER A 157 -6.32 -12.57 20.76
CA SER A 157 -6.48 -13.54 21.84
C SER A 157 -5.98 -12.96 23.15
N THR A 158 -6.84 -12.88 24.15
CA THR A 158 -6.44 -12.41 25.50
C THR A 158 -5.64 -13.44 26.29
N THR A 159 -5.59 -14.70 25.82
CA THR A 159 -4.76 -15.73 26.45
C THR A 159 -3.32 -15.68 25.95
N GLY A 160 -3.14 -15.37 24.66
CA GLY A 160 -1.83 -15.23 24.04
C GLY A 160 -1.31 -13.79 23.99
N SER A 161 -2.16 -12.79 24.24
CA SER A 161 -1.87 -11.36 24.06
C SER A 161 -1.32 -11.03 22.66
N GLN A 162 -1.91 -11.62 21.63
CA GLN A 162 -1.49 -11.50 20.23
C GLN A 162 -2.66 -11.86 19.29
N PHE A 163 -2.56 -11.48 18.01
CA PHE A 163 -3.50 -11.97 17.01
C PHE A 163 -3.30 -13.46 16.75
N ARG A 164 -4.41 -14.19 16.61
CA ARG A 164 -4.42 -15.64 16.35
C ARG A 164 -5.47 -15.99 15.33
N PRO A 165 -5.23 -17.02 14.50
CA PRO A 165 -6.21 -17.47 13.54
C PRO A 165 -7.45 -18.05 14.24
N THR A 166 -8.64 -17.77 13.72
CA THR A 166 -9.91 -18.21 14.33
C THR A 166 -10.08 -19.74 14.31
N ASN A 167 -9.44 -20.43 13.35
CA ASN A 167 -9.45 -21.88 13.21
C ASN A 167 -8.39 -22.60 14.07
N ALA A 168 -7.45 -21.87 14.68
CA ALA A 168 -6.42 -22.42 15.56
C ALA A 168 -6.12 -21.47 16.74
N PRO A 169 -7.11 -21.19 17.61
CA PRO A 169 -7.03 -20.11 18.62
C PRO A 169 -5.97 -20.30 19.71
N PHE A 170 -5.39 -21.50 19.82
CA PHE A 170 -4.37 -21.85 20.83
C PHE A 170 -2.99 -22.12 20.23
N ALA A 171 -2.85 -22.14 18.89
CA ALA A 171 -1.55 -22.29 18.25
C ALA A 171 -0.73 -21.03 18.51
N VAL A 172 0.56 -21.19 18.84
CA VAL A 172 1.51 -20.07 18.80
C VAL A 172 1.44 -19.50 17.38
N ALA A 173 1.17 -18.21 17.27
CA ALA A 173 1.12 -17.53 15.99
C ALA A 173 2.30 -16.57 15.90
N GLU A 174 2.91 -16.53 14.72
CA GLU A 174 3.83 -15.46 14.35
C GLU A 174 3.04 -14.17 14.09
N PRO A 175 3.68 -12.99 14.20
CA PRO A 175 3.07 -11.73 13.79
C PRO A 175 2.52 -11.84 12.36
N VAL A 176 1.31 -11.34 12.15
CA VAL A 176 0.62 -11.51 10.87
C VAL A 176 0.86 -10.26 10.02
N PRO A 177 1.66 -10.34 8.95
CA PRO A 177 1.96 -9.18 8.11
C PRO A 177 0.73 -8.75 7.31
N VAL A 178 0.63 -7.45 7.05
CA VAL A 178 -0.39 -6.83 6.21
C VAL A 178 0.22 -6.45 4.86
N PHE A 179 -0.29 -7.05 3.80
CA PHE A 179 0.03 -6.65 2.43
C PHE A 179 -0.74 -5.37 2.08
N TYR A 180 -0.10 -4.22 2.25
CA TYR A 180 -0.76 -2.90 2.18
C TYR A 180 -1.48 -2.54 0.86
N PRO A 181 -1.17 -3.12 -0.32
CA PRO A 181 -1.98 -2.86 -1.52
C PRO A 181 -3.43 -3.37 -1.37
N ASP A 182 -3.61 -4.42 -0.58
CA ASP A 182 -4.91 -5.02 -0.35
C ASP A 182 -5.59 -4.34 0.84
N GLY A 183 -6.90 -4.15 0.70
CA GLY A 183 -7.74 -3.81 1.85
C GLY A 183 -8.19 -5.08 2.57
N MET A 184 -8.69 -4.90 3.78
CA MET A 184 -9.18 -5.98 4.64
C MET A 184 -10.57 -5.64 5.19
N PHE A 185 -11.22 -6.63 5.82
CA PHE A 185 -12.39 -6.36 6.65
C PHE A 185 -12.06 -6.43 8.13
N VAL A 186 -12.76 -5.59 8.90
CA VAL A 186 -12.84 -5.73 10.35
C VAL A 186 -14.30 -5.94 10.73
N GLU A 187 -14.62 -7.14 11.20
CA GLU A 187 -15.90 -7.48 11.80
C GLU A 187 -15.89 -7.09 13.27
N VAL A 188 -16.55 -5.98 13.59
CA VAL A 188 -16.74 -5.53 14.97
C VAL A 188 -18.00 -6.19 15.53
N LYS A 189 -17.86 -7.01 16.57
CA LYS A 189 -18.99 -7.73 17.18
C LYS A 189 -19.87 -6.81 18.01
N SER A 190 -19.27 -5.80 18.64
CA SER A 190 -20.00 -4.83 19.46
C SER A 190 -19.19 -3.54 19.65
N GLY A 191 -19.88 -2.42 19.80
CA GLY A 191 -19.25 -1.11 20.02
C GLY A 191 -18.78 -0.45 18.72
N SER A 192 -17.96 0.58 18.89
CA SER A 192 -17.41 1.36 17.78
C SER A 192 -15.95 1.71 18.09
N PRO A 193 -15.01 0.76 17.93
CA PRO A 193 -13.60 0.99 18.24
C PRO A 193 -12.99 2.01 17.27
N SER A 194 -11.91 2.65 17.73
CA SER A 194 -11.14 3.60 16.95
C SER A 194 -9.73 3.04 16.77
N VAL A 195 -9.30 2.92 15.52
CA VAL A 195 -7.98 2.36 15.15
C VAL A 195 -7.11 3.51 14.66
N THR A 196 -5.91 3.63 15.23
CA THR A 196 -4.95 4.67 14.81
C THR A 196 -3.70 4.01 14.27
N VAL A 197 -3.36 4.33 13.03
CA VAL A 197 -2.15 3.86 12.35
C VAL A 197 -1.19 5.05 12.22
N SER A 198 0.08 4.84 12.55
CA SER A 198 1.14 5.84 12.39
C SER A 198 2.25 5.29 11.51
N GLY A 199 2.93 6.15 10.77
CA GLY A 199 4.01 5.73 9.90
C GLY A 199 4.40 6.79 8.90
N ASP A 200 5.20 6.38 7.92
CA ASP A 200 5.64 7.16 6.79
C ASP A 200 4.56 7.22 5.71
N LEU A 201 4.35 8.40 5.18
CA LEU A 201 3.59 8.60 3.95
C LEU A 201 4.38 8.05 2.77
N LYS A 202 3.72 7.23 1.97
CA LYS A 202 4.19 6.88 0.64
C LYS A 202 3.73 7.95 -0.36
N GLU A 203 4.62 8.36 -1.26
CA GLU A 203 4.32 9.37 -2.29
C GLU A 203 4.04 8.79 -3.68
N GLY A 204 4.31 7.50 -3.90
CA GLY A 204 4.12 6.81 -5.19
C GLY A 204 2.73 6.19 -5.37
N ALA A 205 2.42 5.83 -6.61
CA ALA A 205 1.23 5.05 -6.93
C ALA A 205 1.35 3.60 -6.44
N THR A 206 0.24 2.93 -6.18
CA THR A 206 0.18 1.50 -5.83
C THR A 206 -0.65 0.76 -6.87
N ALA A 207 -0.11 -0.32 -7.40
CA ALA A 207 -0.86 -1.31 -8.16
C ALA A 207 -1.71 -2.12 -7.18
N VAL A 208 -3.02 -2.12 -7.38
CA VAL A 208 -3.99 -2.79 -6.52
C VAL A 208 -4.69 -3.91 -7.28
N SER A 209 -5.39 -4.76 -6.53
CA SER A 209 -6.10 -5.97 -6.99
C SER A 209 -6.63 -5.95 -8.43
N ASN A 210 -6.42 -7.05 -9.18
CA ASN A 210 -6.67 -7.13 -10.62
C ASN A 210 -7.51 -8.34 -11.09
N MET A 211 -8.35 -8.93 -10.24
CA MET A 211 -9.20 -10.06 -10.67
C MET A 211 -10.54 -9.57 -11.23
N GLN A 212 -11.14 -10.33 -12.16
CA GLN A 212 -12.53 -10.10 -12.54
C GLN A 212 -13.44 -10.37 -11.32
N GLY A 213 -14.48 -9.55 -11.15
CA GLY A 213 -15.37 -9.61 -9.99
C GLY A 213 -14.99 -8.59 -8.93
N PHE A 214 -15.30 -8.90 -7.66
CA PHE A 214 -15.08 -8.00 -6.54
C PHE A 214 -13.67 -8.16 -5.96
N ASN A 215 -13.00 -7.03 -5.80
CA ASN A 215 -11.67 -6.94 -5.23
C ASN A 215 -11.66 -5.89 -4.12
N VAL A 216 -10.95 -6.14 -3.03
CA VAL A 216 -10.77 -5.16 -1.95
C VAL A 216 -9.40 -4.52 -2.11
N ALA A 217 -9.34 -3.19 -2.24
CA ALA A 217 -8.11 -2.45 -2.38
C ALA A 217 -7.96 -1.43 -1.25
N ALA A 218 -6.72 -1.20 -0.83
CA ALA A 218 -6.41 -0.07 0.05
C ALA A 218 -6.27 1.21 -0.78
N ASN A 219 -6.60 2.34 -0.15
CA ASN A 219 -6.28 3.66 -0.65
C ASN A 219 -4.85 4.01 -0.26
N PRO A 220 -3.95 4.31 -1.22
CA PRO A 220 -2.54 4.55 -0.91
C PRO A 220 -2.29 5.91 -0.23
N GLY A 221 -3.27 6.82 -0.20
CA GLY A 221 -3.14 8.12 0.45
C GLY A 221 -3.97 8.23 1.74
N PRO A 222 -3.41 8.80 2.83
CA PRO A 222 -4.05 8.79 4.15
C PRO A 222 -5.26 9.72 4.31
N VAL A 223 -5.30 10.88 3.64
CA VAL A 223 -6.36 11.90 3.84
C VAL A 223 -6.68 12.70 2.56
N GLY A 224 -7.96 12.94 2.31
CA GLY A 224 -8.37 13.89 1.26
C GLY A 224 -8.21 13.38 -0.17
N VAL A 225 -7.87 12.09 -0.33
CA VAL A 225 -7.94 11.41 -1.62
C VAL A 225 -9.41 11.36 -2.06
N THR A 226 -9.67 11.71 -3.30
CA THR A 226 -11.00 11.74 -3.92
C THR A 226 -11.03 10.87 -5.18
N LEU A 227 -12.22 10.55 -5.69
CA LEU A 227 -12.36 9.82 -6.95
C LEU A 227 -11.61 10.51 -8.11
N GLY A 228 -11.59 11.84 -8.14
CA GLY A 228 -10.88 12.61 -9.16
C GLY A 228 -9.37 12.71 -8.97
N THR A 229 -8.83 12.31 -7.81
CA THR A 229 -7.38 12.41 -7.51
C THR A 229 -6.70 11.06 -7.36
N ILE A 230 -7.45 9.98 -7.09
CA ILE A 230 -6.93 8.62 -6.96
C ILE A 230 -6.50 8.01 -8.31
N GLY A 231 -6.92 8.59 -9.45
CA GLY A 231 -6.44 8.22 -10.79
C GLY A 231 -6.90 6.86 -11.32
N LEU A 232 -7.89 6.23 -10.68
CA LEU A 232 -8.43 4.93 -11.09
C LEU A 232 -9.00 4.94 -12.51
N GLU A 233 -9.50 6.08 -12.99
CA GLU A 233 -10.06 6.23 -14.34
C GLU A 233 -9.07 5.93 -15.47
N ALA A 234 -7.76 5.98 -15.20
CA ALA A 234 -6.72 5.66 -16.17
C ALA A 234 -6.60 4.13 -16.43
N THR A 235 -7.03 3.31 -15.48
CA THR A 235 -6.84 1.84 -15.51
C THR A 235 -8.13 1.04 -15.40
N LEU A 236 -9.21 1.65 -14.91
CA LEU A 236 -10.54 1.08 -14.92
C LEU A 236 -11.22 1.24 -16.29
N THR A 237 -12.05 0.26 -16.62
CA THR A 237 -12.89 0.30 -17.82
C THR A 237 -14.04 1.28 -17.59
N GLY A 238 -13.94 2.48 -18.17
CA GLY A 238 -15.04 3.45 -18.18
C GLY A 238 -16.06 3.20 -19.30
N SER A 239 -17.32 3.60 -19.11
CA SER A 239 -18.36 3.47 -20.13
C SER A 239 -19.44 4.56 -20.01
N PHE A 240 -20.28 4.71 -21.04
CA PHE A 240 -21.43 5.65 -20.99
C PHE A 240 -22.40 5.34 -19.84
N ASN A 241 -22.50 4.08 -19.41
CA ASN A 241 -23.34 3.65 -18.30
C ASN A 241 -22.64 2.61 -17.43
N ALA A 242 -23.12 2.46 -16.18
CA ALA A 242 -22.55 1.56 -15.17
C ALA A 242 -22.55 0.07 -15.57
N THR A 243 -23.44 -0.38 -16.46
CA THR A 243 -23.56 -1.82 -16.79
C THR A 243 -22.29 -2.36 -17.45
N ALA A 244 -21.62 -1.54 -18.24
CA ALA A 244 -20.42 -1.90 -18.99
C ALA A 244 -19.15 -1.24 -18.43
N ALA A 245 -19.24 -0.53 -17.31
CA ALA A 245 -18.10 0.08 -16.63
C ALA A 245 -17.71 -0.74 -15.40
N ASP A 246 -16.44 -0.70 -15.05
CA ASP A 246 -15.99 -1.14 -13.73
C ASP A 246 -16.58 -0.20 -12.67
N ILE A 247 -16.92 -0.76 -11.50
CA ILE A 247 -17.60 -0.03 -10.42
C ILE A 247 -16.69 0.08 -9.21
N VAL A 248 -16.56 1.29 -8.68
CA VAL A 248 -15.91 1.56 -7.39
C VAL A 248 -16.99 1.63 -6.31
N TRP A 249 -16.86 0.81 -5.27
CA TRP A 249 -17.78 0.78 -4.14
C TRP A 249 -17.11 1.38 -2.91
N LEU A 250 -17.64 2.50 -2.43
CA LEU A 250 -17.15 3.20 -1.26
C LEU A 250 -18.10 2.95 -0.09
N PRO A 251 -17.61 2.52 1.09
CA PRO A 251 -18.42 2.43 2.30
C PRO A 251 -19.21 3.73 2.56
N ASP A 252 -20.48 3.61 2.92
CA ASP A 252 -21.33 4.77 3.23
C ASP A 252 -21.30 5.17 4.72
N GLY A 253 -20.57 4.42 5.56
CA GLY A 253 -20.50 4.63 7.01
C GLY A 253 -21.73 4.12 7.79
N ALA A 254 -22.72 3.54 7.11
CA ALA A 254 -23.95 2.99 7.67
C ALA A 254 -24.10 1.48 7.41
N GLY A 255 -23.01 0.80 7.02
CA GLY A 255 -22.99 -0.63 6.70
C GLY A 255 -23.35 -0.96 5.26
N GLY A 256 -23.50 0.05 4.39
CA GLY A 256 -23.73 -0.09 2.96
C GLY A 256 -22.62 0.52 2.11
N PHE A 257 -22.90 0.68 0.82
CA PHE A 257 -21.94 1.17 -0.17
C PHE A 257 -22.59 2.15 -1.15
N ASN A 258 -21.90 3.26 -1.39
CA ASN A 258 -22.13 4.10 -2.55
C ASN A 258 -21.33 3.56 -3.73
N GLN A 259 -21.92 3.56 -4.91
CA GLN A 259 -21.35 2.96 -6.11
C GLN A 259 -21.09 4.04 -7.15
N TYR A 260 -19.89 4.03 -7.72
CA TYR A 260 -19.45 5.00 -8.71
C TYR A 260 -18.83 4.31 -9.92
N PHE A 261 -18.97 4.92 -11.09
CA PHE A 261 -18.32 4.49 -12.33
C PHE A 261 -17.75 5.70 -13.06
N PHE A 262 -16.68 5.47 -13.82
CA PHE A 262 -16.13 6.49 -14.68
C PHE A 262 -16.91 6.53 -16.01
N ASN A 263 -17.56 7.67 -16.29
CA ASN A 263 -18.24 7.88 -17.55
C ASN A 263 -17.25 8.32 -18.61
N SER A 264 -16.81 7.41 -19.47
CA SER A 264 -15.76 7.69 -20.48
C SER A 264 -16.21 8.65 -21.59
N THR A 265 -17.52 8.78 -21.86
CA THR A 265 -18.04 9.74 -22.85
C THR A 265 -17.98 11.18 -22.33
N ALA A 266 -18.32 11.37 -21.05
CA ALA A 266 -18.32 12.68 -20.41
C ALA A 266 -17.00 13.01 -19.68
N SER A 267 -16.11 12.01 -19.53
CA SER A 267 -14.86 12.10 -18.77
C SER A 267 -15.05 12.58 -17.33
N VAL A 268 -16.04 12.02 -16.63
CA VAL A 268 -16.40 12.39 -15.25
C VAL A 268 -16.81 11.17 -14.43
N TRP A 269 -16.67 11.25 -13.10
CA TRP A 269 -17.17 10.24 -12.18
C TRP A 269 -18.66 10.41 -11.94
N ARG A 270 -19.40 9.30 -11.86
CA ARG A 270 -20.86 9.32 -11.66
C ARG A 270 -21.33 8.24 -10.70
N PRO A 271 -22.38 8.50 -9.91
CA PRO A 271 -23.02 7.46 -9.12
C PRO A 271 -23.81 6.52 -10.04
N THR A 272 -23.81 5.22 -9.73
CA THR A 272 -24.58 4.23 -10.53
C THR A 272 -26.09 4.46 -10.43
N SER A 273 -26.56 5.01 -9.30
CA SER A 273 -27.96 5.35 -9.05
C SER A 273 -28.46 6.57 -9.82
N SER A 274 -27.56 7.42 -10.33
CA SER A 274 -27.90 8.61 -11.12
C SER A 274 -26.84 8.85 -12.21
N PRO A 275 -26.83 8.02 -13.27
CA PRO A 275 -25.77 8.02 -14.29
C PRO A 275 -25.77 9.28 -15.17
N PHE A 276 -26.67 10.24 -14.93
CA PHE A 276 -26.78 11.52 -15.63
C PHE A 276 -26.66 12.73 -14.69
N SER A 277 -26.22 12.54 -13.45
CA SER A 277 -26.02 13.62 -12.46
C SER A 277 -24.83 14.56 -12.78
N GLY A 278 -24.46 15.43 -11.84
CA GLY A 278 -23.16 16.11 -11.88
C GLY A 278 -21.99 15.14 -11.67
N ASP A 279 -20.78 15.67 -11.85
CA ASP A 279 -19.52 14.98 -11.57
C ASP A 279 -19.39 14.66 -10.06
N SER A 280 -18.85 13.49 -9.75
CA SER A 280 -18.58 12.99 -8.40
C SER A 280 -17.08 12.92 -8.08
N SER A 281 -16.23 13.60 -8.85
CA SER A 281 -14.78 13.68 -8.63
C SER A 281 -14.38 14.06 -7.21
N GLU A 282 -15.17 14.89 -6.53
CA GLU A 282 -14.90 15.39 -5.17
C GLU A 282 -15.30 14.40 -4.05
N VAL A 283 -15.87 13.24 -4.40
CA VAL A 283 -16.20 12.22 -3.40
C VAL A 283 -14.90 11.66 -2.81
N VAL A 284 -14.76 11.79 -1.49
CA VAL A 284 -13.61 11.28 -0.74
C VAL A 284 -13.61 9.75 -0.76
N VAL A 285 -12.44 9.18 -1.04
CA VAL A 285 -12.19 7.73 -0.99
C VAL A 285 -11.72 7.38 0.43
N PRO A 286 -12.39 6.46 1.15
CA PRO A 286 -11.94 5.97 2.45
C PRO A 286 -10.60 5.21 2.37
N SER A 287 -10.12 4.70 3.49
CA SER A 287 -8.86 3.93 3.57
C SER A 287 -8.86 2.64 2.75
N ALA A 288 -10.04 2.08 2.48
CA ALA A 288 -10.23 0.95 1.58
C ALA A 288 -11.58 1.05 0.85
N PHE A 289 -11.64 0.39 -0.30
CA PHE A 289 -12.79 0.37 -1.19
C PHE A 289 -12.85 -0.95 -1.97
N PHE A 290 -13.99 -1.25 -2.58
CA PHE A 290 -14.03 -2.32 -3.58
C PHE A 290 -13.91 -1.80 -5.00
N ILE A 291 -13.35 -2.67 -5.83
CA ILE A 291 -13.41 -2.57 -7.28
C ILE A 291 -14.15 -3.79 -7.79
N GLU A 292 -15.31 -3.56 -8.42
CA GLU A 292 -16.01 -4.57 -9.20
C GLU A 292 -15.56 -4.47 -10.66
N ARG A 293 -14.65 -5.36 -11.06
CA ARG A 293 -14.15 -5.49 -12.42
C ARG A 293 -15.14 -6.29 -13.26
N LYS A 294 -15.79 -5.66 -14.24
CA LYS A 294 -16.73 -6.34 -15.15
C LYS A 294 -16.00 -7.25 -16.14
N THR A 295 -14.79 -6.85 -16.53
CA THR A 295 -13.93 -7.62 -17.43
C THR A 295 -12.52 -7.71 -16.87
N PRO A 296 -11.80 -8.82 -17.11
CA PRO A 296 -10.35 -8.85 -16.88
C PRO A 296 -9.71 -7.71 -17.66
N GLY A 297 -8.76 -7.00 -17.06
CA GLY A 297 -8.05 -5.95 -17.78
C GLY A 297 -6.65 -5.73 -17.26
N THR A 298 -6.11 -4.55 -17.59
CA THR A 298 -4.81 -4.10 -17.11
C THR A 298 -4.83 -3.91 -15.60
N THR A 299 -3.66 -4.08 -14.98
CA THR A 299 -3.43 -3.78 -13.56
C THR A 299 -4.05 -2.44 -13.17
N VAL A 300 -4.80 -2.46 -12.06
CA VAL A 300 -5.38 -1.23 -11.52
C VAL A 300 -4.31 -0.49 -10.76
N VAL A 301 -4.21 0.82 -10.98
CA VAL A 301 -3.25 1.68 -10.28
C VAL A 301 -4.03 2.76 -9.55
N ALA A 302 -3.82 2.84 -8.24
CA ALA A 302 -4.31 3.90 -7.38
C ALA A 302 -3.14 4.86 -7.08
N ASN A 303 -3.36 6.14 -7.29
CA ASN A 303 -2.35 7.18 -7.07
C ASN A 303 -2.52 7.81 -5.69
N THR A 304 -1.39 8.15 -5.10
CA THR A 304 -1.27 9.21 -4.11
C THR A 304 -1.46 10.57 -4.80
N PRO A 305 -2.32 11.46 -4.28
CA PRO A 305 -2.48 12.78 -4.87
C PRO A 305 -1.18 13.59 -4.90
N SER A 306 -0.98 14.37 -5.96
CA SER A 306 0.27 15.13 -6.19
C SER A 306 0.59 16.19 -5.14
N TYR A 307 -0.39 16.61 -4.33
CA TYR A 307 -0.16 17.54 -3.23
C TYR A 307 0.62 16.92 -2.07
N TYR A 308 0.81 15.60 -2.07
CA TYR A 308 1.72 14.91 -1.16
C TYR A 308 3.17 14.92 -1.60
N ALA A 309 3.45 15.21 -2.88
CA ALA A 309 4.81 15.14 -3.41
C ALA A 309 5.71 16.20 -2.75
N GLY A 310 6.82 15.76 -2.16
CA GLY A 310 7.84 16.63 -1.57
C GLY A 310 7.43 17.31 -0.25
N LEU A 311 6.51 16.70 0.49
CA LEU A 311 6.21 17.11 1.88
C LEU A 311 7.34 16.73 2.85
#